data_AF-A0A1H6F0I9-F1
#
_entry.id   AF-A0A1H6F0I9-F1
#
_cell.length_a   1.000
_cell.length_b   1.000
_cell.length_c   1.000
_cell.angle_alpha   90.00
_cell.angle_beta   90.00
_cell.angle_gamma   90.00
#
_symmetry.space_group_name_H-M   'P 1'
#
loop_
_entity.id
_entity.type
_entity.pdbx_description
1 polymer ?
#
loop_
_entity_poly.entity_id
_entity_poly.type
_entity_poly.pdbx_seq_one_letter_code
_entity_poly.pdbx_strand_id
1 'polypeptide(L)'
;MSEHDGYRVRRSALRSQAAVYGAHKLDVTEIRDILREAFDRDRRALGGDEYGAELEKQMPAIEEGIFTALKNYIDDLDGVSSGLHRSQGNYGEADRA
;
A
#
# COMPACT_ATOMS: atom_id res chain seq x y z
N MET A 1 -34.25 -30.84 -8.39
CA MET A 1 -32.88 -30.87 -8.95
C MET A 1 -32.31 -29.49 -8.79
N SER A 2 -31.10 -29.44 -8.25
CA SER A 2 -30.54 -28.37 -7.41
C SER A 2 -30.59 -26.96 -7.98
N GLU A 3 -31.06 -26.01 -7.15
CA GLU A 3 -30.68 -24.61 -7.24
C GLU A 3 -29.16 -24.51 -7.15
N HIS A 4 -28.55 -23.82 -8.10
CA HIS A 4 -27.17 -23.39 -7.98
C HIS A 4 -27.09 -22.42 -6.80
N ASP A 5 -26.69 -22.93 -5.63
CA ASP A 5 -26.36 -22.09 -4.48
C ASP A 5 -25.03 -21.38 -4.81
N GLY A 6 -25.14 -20.35 -5.65
CA GLY A 6 -24.02 -19.62 -6.21
C GLY A 6 -23.26 -18.89 -5.11
N TYR A 7 -21.93 -18.93 -5.19
CA TYR A 7 -21.05 -18.27 -4.24
C TYR A 7 -21.33 -16.76 -4.19
N ARG A 8 -22.03 -16.30 -3.14
CA ARG A 8 -22.50 -14.91 -3.02
C ARG A 8 -21.79 -14.20 -1.87
N VAL A 9 -20.90 -13.27 -2.19
CA VAL A 9 -20.31 -12.36 -1.21
C VAL A 9 -21.20 -11.13 -1.07
N ARG A 10 -21.46 -10.68 0.16
CA ARG A 10 -22.27 -9.47 0.40
C ARG A 10 -21.54 -8.25 -0.18
N ARG A 11 -22.19 -7.52 -1.09
CA ARG A 11 -21.67 -6.28 -1.69
C ARG A 11 -21.24 -5.24 -0.65
N SER A 12 -21.94 -5.16 0.49
CA SER A 12 -21.56 -4.30 1.60
C SER A 12 -20.22 -4.69 2.22
N ALA A 13 -19.92 -5.99 2.36
CA ALA A 13 -18.64 -6.46 2.88
C ALA A 13 -17.50 -6.11 1.92
N LEU A 14 -17.67 -6.30 0.61
CA LEU A 14 -16.68 -5.90 -0.40
C LEU A 14 -16.40 -4.40 -0.34
N ARG A 15 -17.45 -3.57 -0.26
CA ARG A 15 -17.32 -2.11 -0.15
C ARG A 15 -16.62 -1.68 1.13
N SER A 16 -17.01 -2.25 2.28
CA SER A 16 -16.40 -1.94 3.56
C SER A 16 -14.92 -2.30 3.57
N GLN A 17 -14.55 -3.47 3.03
CA GLN A 17 -13.14 -3.86 2.95
C GLN A 17 -12.36 -3.00 1.96
N ALA A 18 -12.93 -2.65 0.80
CA ALA A 18 -12.28 -1.74 -0.14
C ALA A 18 -11.93 -0.39 0.51
N ALA A 19 -12.83 0.14 1.34
CA ALA A 19 -12.60 1.35 2.12
C ALA A 19 -11.50 1.18 3.17
N VAL A 20 -11.43 0.04 3.87
CA VAL A 20 -10.37 -0.27 4.84
C VAL A 20 -9.00 -0.30 4.17
N TYR A 21 -8.86 -1.04 3.06
CA TYR A 21 -7.59 -1.09 2.31
C TYR A 21 -7.22 0.27 1.70
N GLY A 22 -8.22 1.05 1.25
CA GLY A 22 -8.02 2.42 0.79
C GLY A 22 -7.51 3.35 1.89
N ALA A 23 -8.07 3.27 3.10
CA ALA A 23 -7.60 4.04 4.25
C ALA A 23 -6.17 3.62 4.64
N HIS A 24 -5.89 2.33 4.72
CA HIS A 24 -4.55 1.82 5.04
C HIS A 24 -3.50 2.24 4.01
N LYS A 25 -3.87 2.31 2.72
CA LYS A 25 -3.01 2.87 1.67
C LYS A 25 -2.64 4.32 1.95
N LEU A 26 -3.60 5.15 2.40
CA LEU A 26 -3.35 6.55 2.75
C LEU A 26 -2.38 6.64 3.94
N ASP A 27 -2.62 5.87 4.99
CA ASP A 27 -1.77 5.85 6.19
C ASP A 27 -0.32 5.46 5.84
N VAL A 28 -0.12 4.41 5.03
CA VAL A 28 1.23 3.98 4.60
C VAL A 28 1.88 5.01 3.67
N THR A 29 1.09 5.70 2.84
CA THR A 29 1.59 6.79 1.98
C THR A 29 2.10 7.96 2.83
N GLU A 30 1.37 8.34 3.88
CA GLU A 30 1.80 9.37 4.83
C GLU A 30 3.08 8.98 5.55
N ILE A 31 3.18 7.75 6.06
CA ILE A 31 4.41 7.22 6.69
C ILE A 31 5.59 7.31 5.73
N ARG A 32 5.40 6.90 4.47
CA ARG A 32 6.43 6.98 3.43
C ARG A 32 6.92 8.40 3.22
N ASP A 33 6.01 9.37 3.17
CA ASP A 33 6.36 10.75 2.90
C ASP A 33 7.07 11.39 4.11
N ILE A 34 6.61 11.12 5.34
CA ILE A 34 7.31 11.51 6.58
C ILE A 34 8.74 10.96 6.63
N LEU A 35 8.92 9.68 6.28
CA LEU A 35 10.24 9.07 6.24
C LEU A 35 11.14 9.73 5.20
N ARG A 36 10.60 10.08 4.02
CA ARG A 36 11.37 10.77 2.98
C ARG A 36 11.85 12.13 3.44
N GLU A 37 10.99 12.89 4.09
CA GLU A 37 11.38 14.17 4.68
C GLU A 37 12.47 14.00 5.75
N ALA A 38 12.40 12.94 6.56
CA ALA A 38 13.44 12.63 7.54
C ALA A 38 14.78 12.28 6.88
N PHE A 39 14.79 11.39 5.87
CA PHE A 39 15.99 11.06 5.10
C PHE A 39 16.59 12.32 4.45
N ASP A 40 15.77 13.17 3.82
CA ASP A 40 16.25 14.39 3.16
C ASP A 40 16.83 15.42 4.14
N ARG A 41 16.23 15.54 5.32
CA ARG A 41 16.73 16.42 6.40
C ARG A 41 18.05 15.90 6.95
N ASP A 42 18.10 14.62 7.29
CA ASP A 42 19.19 14.03 8.08
C ASP A 42 20.39 13.64 7.20
N ARG A 43 20.20 13.46 5.88
CA ARG A 43 21.29 13.33 4.90
C ARG A 43 22.28 14.50 4.96
N ARG A 44 21.84 15.69 5.38
CA ARG A 44 22.70 16.87 5.55
C ARG A 44 23.55 16.85 6.83
N ALA A 45 23.27 15.93 7.75
CA ALA A 45 23.91 15.84 9.06
C ALA A 45 24.95 14.71 9.16
N LEU A 46 25.04 13.83 8.16
CA LEU A 46 26.10 12.83 8.07
C LEU A 46 27.40 13.57 7.70
N GLY A 47 28.38 13.62 8.61
CA GLY A 47 29.66 14.23 8.30
C GLY A 47 30.59 14.44 9.51
N GLY A 48 31.80 13.87 9.41
CA GLY A 48 32.98 14.28 10.18
C GLY A 48 33.97 13.15 10.48
N ASP A 49 33.51 11.91 10.59
CA ASP A 49 34.32 10.76 10.97
C ASP A 49 34.22 9.61 9.96
N GLU A 50 35.08 8.60 10.13
CA GLU A 50 35.16 7.42 9.26
C GLU A 50 33.85 6.62 9.27
N TYR A 51 33.11 6.63 10.38
CA TYR A 51 31.81 5.98 10.52
C TYR A 51 30.74 6.68 9.68
N GLY A 52 30.65 8.02 9.76
CA GLY A 52 29.74 8.83 8.97
C GLY A 52 30.00 8.69 7.46
N ALA A 53 31.27 8.66 7.04
CA ALA A 53 31.64 8.45 5.64
C ALA A 53 31.26 7.06 5.11
N GLU A 54 31.32 6.03 5.95
CA GLU A 54 30.89 4.68 5.56
C GLU A 54 29.35 4.56 5.53
N LEU A 55 28.67 5.22 6.46
CA LEU A 55 27.20 5.35 6.44
C LEU A 55 26.73 6.07 5.18
N GLU A 56 27.35 7.18 4.79
CA GLU A 56 27.02 7.89 3.56
C GLU A 56 27.07 7.00 2.31
N LYS A 57 28.00 6.03 2.24
CA LYS A 57 28.09 5.10 1.10
C LYS A 57 26.95 4.10 1.07
N GLN A 58 26.54 3.60 2.23
CA GLN A 58 25.51 2.57 2.33
C GLN A 58 24.10 3.15 2.34
N MET A 59 23.97 4.42 2.71
CA MET A 59 22.67 5.06 2.90
C MET A 59 21.77 5.08 1.66
N PRO A 60 22.28 5.38 0.44
CA PRO A 60 21.45 5.33 -0.75
C PRO A 60 20.80 3.96 -0.98
N ALA A 61 21.53 2.86 -0.76
CA ALA A 61 21.02 1.51 -0.95
C ALA A 61 19.98 1.12 0.13
N ILE A 62 20.22 1.51 1.37
CA ILE A 62 19.27 1.29 2.48
C ILE A 62 17.98 2.08 2.23
N GLU A 63 18.11 3.34 1.83
CA GLU A 63 17.00 4.22 1.50
C GLU A 63 16.17 3.67 0.33
N GLU A 64 16.83 3.25 -0.75
CA GLU A 64 16.19 2.63 -1.92
C GLU A 64 15.42 1.37 -1.52
N GLY A 65 16.00 0.51 -0.68
CA GLY A 65 15.35 -0.70 -0.19
C GLY A 65 14.07 -0.41 0.60
N ILE A 66 14.13 0.56 1.52
CA ILE A 66 12.99 0.98 2.33
C ILE A 66 11.86 1.54 1.44
N PHE A 67 12.18 2.47 0.54
CA PHE A 67 11.16 3.09 -0.30
C PHE A 67 10.60 2.15 -1.36
N THR A 68 11.39 1.19 -1.84
CA THR A 68 10.90 0.12 -2.72
C THR A 68 9.90 -0.77 -1.99
N ALA A 69 10.21 -1.19 -0.76
CA ALA A 69 9.30 -2.00 0.04
C ALA A 69 7.97 -1.27 0.34
N LEU A 70 8.04 0.00 0.72
CA LEU A 70 6.87 0.84 0.96
C LEU A 70 6.02 1.02 -0.31
N LYS A 71 6.67 1.25 -1.45
CA LYS A 71 5.97 1.36 -2.74
C LYS A 71 5.22 0.07 -3.08
N ASN A 72 5.91 -1.07 -3.03
CA ASN A 72 5.28 -2.36 -3.35
C ASN A 72 4.08 -2.63 -2.44
N TYR A 73 4.20 -2.32 -1.15
CA TYR A 73 3.09 -2.49 -0.22
C TYR A 73 1.91 -1.56 -0.53
N ILE A 74 2.16 -0.29 -0.86
CA ILE A 74 1.12 0.65 -1.30
C ILE A 74 0.42 0.14 -2.58
N ASP A 75 1.18 -0.38 -3.54
CA ASP A 75 0.66 -0.92 -4.79
C ASP A 75 -0.22 -2.17 -4.53
N ASP A 76 0.19 -3.04 -3.61
CA ASP A 76 -0.61 -4.20 -3.19
C ASP A 76 -1.94 -3.77 -2.53
N LEU A 77 -1.92 -2.77 -1.64
CA LEU A 77 -3.12 -2.24 -1.00
C LEU A 77 -4.09 -1.63 -2.02
N ASP A 78 -3.55 -0.90 -3.00
CA ASP A 78 -4.34 -0.34 -4.11
C ASP A 78 -4.95 -1.45 -4.97
N GLY A 79 -4.17 -2.49 -5.28
CA GLY A 79 -4.62 -3.66 -6.02
C GLY A 79 -5.78 -4.38 -5.33
N VAL A 80 -5.67 -4.59 -4.02
CA VAL A 80 -6.74 -5.22 -3.22
C VAL A 80 -7.99 -4.34 -3.19
N SER A 81 -7.86 -3.05 -2.88
CA SER A 81 -9.01 -2.12 -2.83
C SER A 81 -9.73 -2.05 -4.19
N SER A 82 -8.97 -1.90 -5.28
CA SER A 82 -9.50 -1.88 -6.64
C SER A 82 -10.16 -3.20 -7.04
N GLY A 83 -9.58 -4.34 -6.65
CA GLY A 83 -10.16 -5.67 -6.90
C GLY A 83 -11.48 -5.90 -6.17
N LEU A 84 -11.60 -5.38 -4.94
CA LEU A 84 -12.83 -5.42 -4.16
C LEU A 84 -13.92 -4.51 -4.78
N HIS A 85 -13.56 -3.32 -5.23
CA HIS A 85 -14.47 -2.43 -5.96
C HIS A 85 -14.98 -3.05 -7.27
N ARG A 86 -14.09 -3.68 -8.05
CA ARG A 86 -14.48 -4.38 -9.28
C ARG A 86 -15.42 -5.54 -8.99
N SER A 87 -15.11 -6.35 -7.98
CA SER A 87 -15.97 -7.47 -7.54
C SER A 87 -17.35 -6.99 -7.11
N GLN A 88 -17.42 -5.86 -6.38
CA GLN A 88 -18.69 -5.23 -6.01
C GLN A 88 -19.54 -4.85 -7.23
N GLY A 89 -18.91 -4.31 -8.27
CA GLY A 89 -19.56 -3.98 -9.55
C GLY A 89 -20.15 -5.22 -10.23
N ASN A 90 -19.33 -6.27 -10.38
CA ASN A 90 -19.74 -7.51 -11.04
C ASN A 90 -20.93 -8.20 -10.34
N TYR A 91 -20.92 -8.26 -9.00
CA TYR A 91 -22.07 -8.79 -8.25
C TYR A 91 -23.31 -7.87 -8.36
N GLY A 92 -23.13 -6.57 -8.59
CA GLY A 92 -24.23 -5.65 -8.79
C GLY A 92 -24.92 -5.79 -10.15
N GLU A 93 -24.16 -6.19 -11.16
CA GLU A 93 -24.68 -6.52 -12.50
C GLU A 93 -25.34 -7.89 -12.51
N ALA A 94 -24.74 -8.90 -11.87
CA ALA A 94 -25.31 -10.24 -11.73
C ALA A 94 -26.64 -10.26 -10.96
N ASP A 95 -26.81 -9.37 -9.97
CA ASP A 95 -28.08 -9.23 -9.22
C ASP A 95 -29.18 -8.50 -10.02
N ARG A 96 -28.86 -7.89 -11.16
CA ARG A 96 -29.80 -7.15 -12.04
C ARG A 96 -30.15 -7.88 -13.34
N ALA A 97 -29.42 -8.95 -13.66
CA ALA A 97 -29.68 -9.84 -14.79
C ALA A 97 -30.64 -10.96 -14.38
#